data_AF-A0A5C5V8A1-F1
#
_entry.id   AF-A0A5C5V8A1-F1
#
_cell.length_a   1.000
_cell.length_b   1.000
_cell.length_c   1.000
_cell.angle_alpha   90.00
_cell.angle_beta   90.00
_cell.angle_gamma   90.00
#
_symmetry.space_group_name_H-M   'P 1'
#
loop_
_entity.id
_entity.type
_entity.pdbx_description
1 polymer ?
#
loop_
_entity_poly.entity_id
_entity_poly.type
_entity_poly.pdbx_seq_one_letter_code
_entity_poly.pdbx_strand_id
1 'polypeptide(L)'
;MSSSPIARTPSPRVPWLYLAGCLLILAGALPAIWKWSTPADAQANNVVAEDSSLRFQDIETVRVGQRVVTDVAAADRPLKTSVDPATWKRVTIAAETVDAAGHPDRIVAQTLASPDWLEIWEVKLGAKIPFPFDLIEMGIPPETEGEVTAIDPCPTIPDAPGQVILSTISHQNHDIWELDVESVSGQRDTLRATGFHPFYSVDRDDHVQVYQLKEGELLQGADDLVTLKSKRRIPGYHQVFNFTVEADHVYRVGHLGVLVHNNVPCGPGGTPKGISNVPGKDFTPNPSITKPYSRPRGAGPTAEQRRAVQGKPCVECGKVTPNQVADHKDPLSVQYYREGKVDVAKQSAVDAVQAHCPTCSARQGGLLSAFVKRMKILLGL
;
A
#
# COMPACT_ATOMS: atom_id res chain seq x y z
N MET A 1 -21.02 69.90 49.04
CA MET A 1 -21.06 68.60 49.75
C MET A 1 -19.84 67.81 49.28
N SER A 2 -18.69 68.09 49.89
CA SER A 2 -17.99 67.29 50.92
C SER A 2 -17.30 66.05 50.30
N SER A 3 -15.98 65.85 50.30
CA SER A 3 -14.81 66.60 50.82
C SER A 3 -13.56 66.15 50.05
N SER A 4 -12.61 67.08 49.84
CA SER A 4 -11.24 66.86 49.33
C SER A 4 -10.25 66.56 50.50
N PRO A 5 -8.92 66.74 50.36
CA PRO A 5 -7.89 65.93 49.70
C PRO A 5 -6.74 65.57 50.69
N ILE A 6 -5.57 65.08 50.24
CA ILE A 6 -4.21 65.59 50.60
C ILE A 6 -3.09 64.67 50.04
N ALA A 7 -2.02 65.31 49.59
CA ALA A 7 -0.81 64.78 48.98
C ALA A 7 0.42 64.83 49.91
N ARG A 8 1.52 64.15 49.51
CA ARG A 8 2.96 64.58 49.50
C ARG A 8 3.99 63.53 50.01
N THR A 9 4.82 63.01 49.09
CA THR A 9 6.33 62.99 48.97
C THR A 9 7.27 62.87 50.22
N PRO A 10 8.61 62.66 50.09
CA PRO A 10 9.40 61.46 49.69
C PRO A 10 10.68 61.14 50.56
N SER A 11 11.29 59.94 50.39
CA SER A 11 12.72 59.54 50.70
C SER A 11 13.21 59.57 52.18
N PRO A 12 14.43 59.09 52.59
CA PRO A 12 15.53 58.38 51.89
C PRO A 12 16.26 57.21 52.67
N ARG A 13 17.10 56.45 51.95
CA ARG A 13 18.51 55.97 52.23
C ARG A 13 18.96 55.24 53.54
N VAL A 14 19.62 54.06 53.32
CA VAL A 14 21.02 53.66 53.76
C VAL A 14 21.13 53.07 55.21
N PRO A 15 22.20 52.31 55.62
CA PRO A 15 22.74 51.00 55.20
C PRO A 15 23.22 50.15 56.45
N TRP A 16 24.26 49.30 56.28
CA TRP A 16 25.15 48.60 57.26
C TRP A 16 24.85 47.11 57.46
N LEU A 17 25.71 46.14 57.03
CA LEU A 17 27.15 45.83 57.23
C LEU A 17 27.52 45.37 58.64
N TYR A 18 28.45 44.39 58.65
CA TYR A 18 29.28 43.83 59.74
C TYR A 18 28.65 42.71 60.58
N LEU A 19 29.32 41.63 61.01
CA LEU A 19 30.72 41.19 61.10
C LEU A 19 30.67 39.63 61.18
N ALA A 20 31.52 38.89 60.46
CA ALA A 20 32.82 38.34 60.91
C ALA A 20 32.75 37.34 62.09
N GLY A 21 33.44 36.21 61.95
CA GLY A 21 33.82 35.39 63.11
C GLY A 21 34.23 33.94 62.83
N CYS A 22 35.51 33.76 62.49
CA CYS A 22 36.45 32.66 62.86
C CYS A 22 36.13 31.18 62.49
N LEU A 23 36.90 30.48 61.64
CA LEU A 23 38.27 29.91 61.76
C LEU A 23 38.44 28.72 62.73
N LEU A 24 38.62 27.52 62.15
CA LEU A 24 39.65 26.47 62.39
C LEU A 24 39.06 25.06 62.22
N ILE A 25 39.21 24.43 61.04
CA ILE A 25 40.26 23.45 60.65
C ILE A 25 40.25 22.15 61.47
N LEU A 26 39.90 21.04 60.80
CA LEU A 26 40.74 19.84 60.72
C LEU A 26 40.46 19.04 59.42
N ALA A 27 41.54 18.50 58.89
CA ALA A 27 41.78 17.97 57.54
C ALA A 27 40.97 16.73 57.11
N GLY A 28 40.86 16.53 55.79
CA GLY A 28 40.77 15.18 55.22
C GLY A 28 40.10 15.05 53.84
N ALA A 29 40.94 15.05 52.78
CA ALA A 29 40.74 14.46 51.44
C ALA A 29 39.86 15.17 50.38
N LEU A 30 40.53 15.51 49.26
CA LEU A 30 40.02 16.12 48.02
C LEU A 30 39.33 15.09 47.10
N PRO A 31 38.46 15.54 46.18
CA PRO A 31 38.92 15.68 44.79
C PRO A 31 38.61 17.04 44.14
N ALA A 32 39.49 17.43 43.22
CA ALA A 32 39.51 18.64 42.39
C ALA A 32 38.17 18.88 41.65
N ILE A 33 37.48 20.02 41.79
CA ILE A 33 37.74 21.41 41.34
C ILE A 33 37.44 21.65 39.84
N TRP A 34 36.29 22.31 39.64
CA TRP A 34 35.93 23.40 38.70
C TRP A 34 35.99 23.14 37.17
N LYS A 35 35.00 23.62 36.38
CA LYS A 35 34.40 24.96 36.39
C LYS A 35 32.95 24.94 35.87
N TRP A 36 32.11 25.80 36.45
CA TRP A 36 30.89 26.29 35.81
C TRP A 36 31.21 27.47 34.89
N SER A 37 30.50 27.54 33.77
CA SER A 37 30.34 28.73 32.94
C SER A 37 28.84 28.86 32.62
N THR A 38 28.33 30.08 32.77
CA THR A 38 26.92 30.50 32.67
C THR A 38 26.43 30.66 31.21
N PRO A 39 25.12 30.89 30.98
CA PRO A 39 24.43 30.56 29.73
C PRO A 39 24.50 31.69 28.70
N ALA A 40 25.21 31.43 27.61
CA ALA A 40 25.02 32.01 26.28
C ALA A 40 25.76 31.08 25.32
N ASP A 41 25.16 30.78 24.17
CA ASP A 41 25.69 29.91 23.10
C ASP A 41 25.66 28.40 23.37
N ALA A 42 24.44 27.83 23.39
CA ALA A 42 24.22 26.43 23.02
C ALA A 42 22.92 26.27 22.21
N GLN A 43 22.75 27.12 21.19
CA GLN A 43 21.99 26.78 20.00
C GLN A 43 22.98 26.20 18.98
N ALA A 44 23.18 24.88 19.02
CA ALA A 44 23.61 24.09 17.87
C ALA A 44 23.53 22.59 18.23
N ASN A 45 22.59 21.92 17.56
CA ASN A 45 22.65 20.52 17.16
C ASN A 45 22.64 19.46 18.28
N ASN A 46 21.53 19.37 19.01
CA ASN A 46 20.98 18.06 19.33
C ASN A 46 19.89 17.73 18.30
N VAL A 47 20.31 17.28 17.12
CA VAL A 47 19.43 16.46 16.28
C VAL A 47 19.38 15.11 16.99
N VAL A 48 18.44 14.98 17.92
CA VAL A 48 17.97 13.67 18.35
C VAL A 48 17.41 13.05 17.08
N ALA A 49 18.06 11.99 16.59
CA ALA A 49 17.53 11.20 15.49
C ALA A 49 16.09 10.81 15.87
N GLU A 50 15.12 11.25 15.06
CA GLU A 50 13.74 10.81 15.22
C GLU A 50 13.74 9.28 15.11
N ASP A 51 13.17 8.67 16.15
CA ASP A 51 12.92 7.24 16.28
C ASP A 51 12.13 6.74 15.06
N SER A 52 12.85 6.19 14.08
CA SER A 52 12.29 5.58 12.87
C SER A 52 11.86 4.12 13.11
N SER A 53 11.37 3.79 14.30
CA SER A 53 10.76 2.48 14.52
C SER A 53 9.43 2.41 13.79
N LEU A 54 9.32 1.48 12.84
CA LEU A 54 8.05 1.12 12.23
C LEU A 54 7.04 0.84 13.34
N ARG A 55 5.91 1.56 13.34
CA ARG A 55 4.82 1.32 14.27
C ARG A 55 3.92 0.24 13.70
N PHE A 56 3.76 -0.85 14.44
CA PHE A 56 2.90 -1.95 14.06
C PHE A 56 1.54 -1.85 14.75
N GLN A 57 0.52 -2.37 14.09
CA GLN A 57 -0.83 -2.47 14.62
C GLN A 57 -1.37 -3.86 14.30
N ASP A 58 -2.00 -4.50 15.27
CA ASP A 58 -2.65 -5.80 15.09
C ASP A 58 -3.77 -5.66 14.04
N ILE A 59 -3.80 -6.58 13.06
CA ILE A 59 -4.64 -6.45 11.86
C ILE A 59 -6.14 -6.42 12.20
N GLU A 60 -6.57 -7.11 13.26
CA GLU A 60 -7.95 -7.10 13.75
C GLU A 60 -8.38 -5.74 14.33
N THR A 61 -7.41 -4.88 14.67
CA THR A 61 -7.66 -3.53 15.20
C THR A 61 -7.59 -2.46 14.10
N VAL A 62 -7.16 -2.80 12.89
CA VAL A 62 -7.13 -1.91 11.74
C VAL A 62 -8.54 -1.45 11.38
N ARG A 63 -8.69 -0.17 11.06
CA ARG A 63 -9.96 0.49 10.71
C ARG A 63 -9.80 1.30 9.44
N VAL A 64 -10.89 1.38 8.68
CA VAL A 64 -10.98 2.27 7.52
C VAL A 64 -10.69 3.72 7.91
N GLY A 65 -10.00 4.45 7.04
CA GLY A 65 -9.60 5.84 7.24
C GLY A 65 -8.28 6.03 7.99
N GLN A 66 -7.74 4.99 8.64
CA GLN A 66 -6.36 4.99 9.10
C GLN A 66 -5.39 5.04 7.91
N ARG A 67 -4.12 5.38 8.18
CA ARG A 67 -3.06 5.34 7.16
C ARG A 67 -2.04 4.27 7.49
N VAL A 68 -1.50 3.64 6.45
CA VAL A 68 -0.49 2.59 6.53
C VAL A 68 0.64 2.87 5.56
N VAL A 69 1.88 2.68 6.01
CA VAL A 69 3.07 2.81 5.16
C VAL A 69 3.15 1.61 4.22
N THR A 70 3.05 1.89 2.93
CA THR A 70 3.09 0.91 1.84
C THR A 70 4.51 0.81 1.25
N ASP A 71 5.17 1.96 1.09
CA ASP A 71 6.56 2.09 0.70
C ASP A 71 7.35 2.81 1.81
N VAL A 72 8.35 2.12 2.37
CA VAL A 72 9.22 2.65 3.43
C VAL A 72 10.07 3.81 2.90
N ALA A 73 10.42 3.80 1.60
CA ALA A 73 11.17 4.88 0.96
C ALA A 73 10.32 6.16 0.77
N ALA A 74 8.99 6.06 0.91
CA ALA A 74 8.05 7.17 0.82
C ALA A 74 7.37 7.49 2.17
N ALA A 75 7.88 6.95 3.29
CA ALA A 75 7.27 7.03 4.61
C ALA A 75 7.27 8.43 5.26
N ASP A 76 7.83 9.45 4.61
CA ASP A 76 8.07 10.76 5.23
C ASP A 76 7.05 11.84 4.84
N ARG A 77 6.05 11.53 4.00
CA ARG A 77 5.08 12.55 3.54
C ARG A 77 3.64 12.03 3.50
N PRO A 78 2.66 12.83 3.96
CA PRO A 78 1.26 12.49 3.79
C PRO A 78 0.92 12.48 2.30
N LEU A 79 0.46 11.32 1.83
CA LEU A 79 0.02 11.15 0.46
C LEU A 79 -1.37 11.77 0.29
N LYS A 80 -1.56 12.48 -0.83
CA LYS A 80 -2.88 13.03 -1.19
C LYS A 80 -3.87 11.88 -1.32
N THR A 81 -5.02 12.04 -0.68
CA THR A 81 -6.12 11.08 -0.76
C THR A 81 -7.27 11.65 -1.57
N SER A 82 -7.98 10.77 -2.27
CA SER A 82 -9.25 11.07 -2.93
C SER A 82 -10.45 11.01 -1.96
N VAL A 83 -10.25 10.44 -0.77
CA VAL A 83 -11.27 10.34 0.26
C VAL A 83 -11.60 11.73 0.79
N ASP A 84 -12.87 12.12 0.66
CA ASP A 84 -13.41 13.34 1.24
C ASP A 84 -14.35 12.99 2.42
N PRO A 85 -13.91 13.19 3.67
CA PRO A 85 -14.71 12.85 4.84
C PRO A 85 -16.04 13.60 4.95
N ALA A 86 -16.18 14.75 4.28
CA ALA A 86 -17.41 15.52 4.30
C ALA A 86 -18.52 14.86 3.45
N THR A 87 -18.15 14.21 2.35
CA THR A 87 -19.08 13.66 1.37
C THR A 87 -19.17 12.14 1.39
N TRP A 88 -18.08 11.45 1.74
CA TRP A 88 -18.02 9.99 1.78
C TRP A 88 -18.73 9.43 3.03
N LYS A 89 -19.06 8.14 2.99
CA LYS A 89 -19.64 7.39 4.11
C LYS A 89 -18.84 6.14 4.42
N ARG A 90 -18.89 5.70 5.67
CA ARG A 90 -18.43 4.36 6.05
C ARG A 90 -19.62 3.40 5.97
N VAL A 91 -19.54 2.40 5.10
CA VAL A 91 -20.58 1.39 4.93
C VAL A 91 -20.10 0.08 5.52
N THR A 92 -20.94 -0.58 6.33
CA THR A 92 -20.68 -1.94 6.84
C THR A 92 -21.56 -2.93 6.09
N ILE A 93 -20.94 -3.97 5.55
CA ILE A 93 -21.56 -5.03 4.75
C ILE A 93 -21.31 -6.36 5.47
N ALA A 94 -22.36 -7.16 5.67
CA ALA A 94 -22.23 -8.47 6.30
C ALA A 94 -22.93 -9.56 5.50
N ALA A 95 -22.35 -10.75 5.46
CA ALA A 95 -22.94 -11.93 4.83
C ALA A 95 -22.77 -13.15 5.75
N GLU A 96 -23.83 -13.94 5.87
CA GLU A 96 -23.77 -15.29 6.45
C GLU A 96 -23.70 -16.26 5.28
N THR A 97 -22.65 -17.07 5.24
CA THR A 97 -22.37 -18.01 4.16
C THR A 97 -22.06 -19.39 4.73
N VAL A 98 -22.03 -20.39 3.86
CA VAL A 98 -21.60 -21.74 4.20
C VAL A 98 -20.65 -22.18 3.11
N ASP A 99 -19.47 -22.67 3.49
CA ASP A 99 -18.50 -23.13 2.52
C ASP A 99 -18.87 -24.50 1.92
N ALA A 100 -18.05 -24.97 0.96
CA ALA A 100 -18.27 -26.25 0.29
C ALA A 100 -18.27 -27.46 1.25
N ALA A 101 -17.68 -27.34 2.43
CA ALA A 101 -17.63 -28.38 3.45
C ALA A 101 -18.80 -28.28 4.46
N GLY A 102 -19.70 -27.31 4.31
CA GLY A 102 -20.81 -27.10 5.23
C GLY A 102 -20.47 -26.28 6.47
N HIS A 103 -19.29 -25.66 6.52
CA HIS A 103 -18.89 -24.81 7.64
C HIS A 103 -19.50 -23.41 7.52
N PRO A 104 -20.17 -22.87 8.56
CA PRO A 104 -20.70 -21.52 8.52
C PRO A 104 -19.58 -20.49 8.57
N ASP A 105 -19.69 -19.45 7.76
CA ASP A 105 -18.78 -18.30 7.77
C ASP A 105 -19.58 -17.00 7.81
N ARG A 106 -19.14 -16.09 8.67
CA ARG A 106 -19.68 -14.75 8.81
C ARG A 106 -18.67 -13.74 8.27
N ILE A 107 -18.94 -13.23 7.09
CA ILE A 107 -18.14 -12.21 6.44
C ILE A 107 -18.60 -10.84 6.92
N VAL A 108 -17.68 -10.01 7.39
CA VAL A 108 -17.95 -8.62 7.75
C VAL A 108 -16.92 -7.73 7.08
N ALA A 109 -17.39 -6.75 6.33
CA ALA A 109 -16.54 -5.75 5.70
C ALA A 109 -16.97 -4.33 6.06
N GLN A 110 -16.00 -3.43 6.14
CA GLN A 110 -16.24 -1.99 6.19
C GLN A 110 -15.56 -1.33 5.00
N THR A 111 -16.19 -0.33 4.39
CA THR A 111 -15.59 0.41 3.28
C THR A 111 -15.89 1.90 3.38
N LEU A 112 -14.93 2.73 2.95
CA LEU A 112 -15.17 4.13 2.64
C LEU A 112 -15.80 4.19 1.24
N ALA A 113 -17.02 4.69 1.16
CA ALA A 113 -17.81 4.76 -0.05
C ALA A 113 -17.97 6.22 -0.50
N SER A 114 -17.60 6.49 -1.76
CA SER A 114 -17.83 7.78 -2.40
C SER A 114 -19.32 7.98 -2.70
N PRO A 115 -19.78 9.24 -2.89
CA PRO A 115 -21.15 9.53 -3.32
C PRO A 115 -21.56 8.75 -4.58
N ASP A 116 -20.69 8.72 -5.60
CA ASP A 116 -20.93 7.97 -6.84
C ASP A 116 -21.14 6.47 -6.59
N TRP A 117 -20.34 5.87 -5.69
CA TRP A 117 -20.47 4.45 -5.37
C TRP A 117 -21.78 4.15 -4.62
N LEU A 118 -22.16 5.02 -3.68
CA LEU A 118 -23.43 4.91 -2.97
C LEU A 118 -24.63 5.00 -3.93
N GLU A 119 -24.56 5.88 -4.93
CA GLU A 119 -25.60 6.03 -5.96
C GLU A 119 -25.66 4.83 -6.90
N ILE A 120 -24.52 4.39 -7.43
CA ILE A 120 -24.43 3.25 -8.37
C ILE A 120 -25.06 1.98 -7.80
N TRP A 121 -24.84 1.72 -6.51
CA TRP A 121 -25.32 0.51 -5.83
C TRP A 121 -26.60 0.74 -5.03
N GLU A 122 -27.24 1.92 -5.16
CA GLU A 122 -28.45 2.30 -4.43
C GLU A 122 -28.38 1.97 -2.92
N VAL A 123 -27.25 2.30 -2.30
CA VAL A 123 -26.89 1.85 -0.95
C VAL A 123 -27.87 2.39 0.08
N LYS A 124 -28.55 1.48 0.77
CA LYS A 124 -29.47 1.73 1.89
C LYS A 124 -29.36 0.57 2.88
N LEU A 125 -29.72 0.81 4.14
CA LEU A 125 -29.78 -0.26 5.14
C LEU A 125 -30.67 -1.41 4.65
N GLY A 126 -30.18 -2.64 4.80
CA GLY A 126 -30.83 -3.86 4.33
C GLY A 126 -30.66 -4.16 2.83
N ALA A 127 -30.01 -3.29 2.04
CA ALA A 127 -29.71 -3.60 0.64
C ALA A 127 -28.69 -4.72 0.54
N LYS A 128 -28.88 -5.63 -0.41
CA LYS A 128 -27.87 -6.62 -0.80
C LYS A 128 -27.02 -6.04 -1.92
N ILE A 129 -25.71 -5.99 -1.70
CA ILE A 129 -24.74 -5.42 -2.63
C ILE A 129 -23.48 -6.29 -2.69
N PRO A 130 -22.72 -6.23 -3.79
CA PRO A 130 -21.42 -6.90 -3.84
C PRO A 130 -20.41 -6.22 -2.91
N PHE A 131 -19.43 -6.98 -2.44
CA PHE A 131 -18.29 -6.43 -1.73
C PHE A 131 -17.40 -5.60 -2.70
N PRO A 132 -16.85 -4.46 -2.27
CA PRO A 132 -16.10 -3.54 -3.13
C PRO A 132 -14.63 -3.96 -3.36
N PHE A 133 -14.30 -5.25 -3.24
CA PHE A 133 -12.93 -5.77 -3.38
C PHE A 133 -12.90 -7.21 -3.89
N ASP A 134 -11.71 -7.71 -4.29
CA ASP A 134 -11.54 -9.05 -4.86
C ASP A 134 -11.71 -10.14 -3.79
N LEU A 135 -12.82 -10.86 -3.89
CA LEU A 135 -13.17 -11.94 -2.96
C LEU A 135 -12.37 -13.23 -3.22
N ILE A 136 -11.88 -13.43 -4.45
CA ILE A 136 -11.20 -14.69 -4.83
C ILE A 136 -9.90 -14.84 -4.04
N GLU A 137 -9.14 -13.76 -3.87
CA GLU A 137 -7.89 -13.79 -3.08
C GLU A 137 -8.17 -14.17 -1.61
N MET A 138 -9.35 -13.84 -1.11
CA MET A 138 -9.77 -14.12 0.26
C MET A 138 -10.37 -15.52 0.40
N GLY A 139 -10.46 -16.28 -0.69
CA GLY A 139 -11.13 -17.59 -0.69
C GLY A 139 -12.65 -17.51 -0.55
N ILE A 140 -13.23 -16.34 -0.84
CA ILE A 140 -14.67 -16.10 -0.81
C ILE A 140 -15.19 -16.20 -2.26
N PRO A 141 -16.34 -16.87 -2.52
CA PRO A 141 -16.88 -16.93 -3.86
C PRO A 141 -17.14 -15.52 -4.44
N PRO A 142 -16.76 -15.23 -5.69
CA PRO A 142 -16.84 -13.88 -6.27
C PRO A 142 -18.26 -13.33 -6.44
N GLU A 143 -19.27 -14.21 -6.47
CA GLU A 143 -20.68 -13.89 -6.51
C GLU A 143 -21.29 -13.57 -5.14
N THR A 144 -20.50 -13.65 -4.06
CA THR A 144 -21.00 -13.39 -2.71
C THR A 144 -21.44 -11.94 -2.56
N GLU A 145 -22.71 -11.76 -2.26
CA GLU A 145 -23.29 -10.47 -1.86
C GLU A 145 -23.47 -10.40 -0.35
N GLY A 146 -23.39 -9.20 0.20
CA GLY A 146 -23.67 -8.94 1.61
C GLY A 146 -24.75 -7.90 1.79
N GLU A 147 -25.38 -7.95 2.97
CA GLU A 147 -26.38 -6.98 3.39
C GLU A 147 -25.69 -5.75 4.03
N VAL A 148 -26.16 -4.56 3.65
CA VAL A 148 -25.74 -3.31 4.27
C VAL A 148 -26.34 -3.21 5.66
N THR A 149 -25.50 -3.35 6.69
CA THR A 149 -25.91 -3.37 8.10
C THR A 149 -25.69 -2.04 8.83
N ALA A 150 -24.81 -1.18 8.31
CA ALA A 150 -24.61 0.18 8.84
C ALA A 150 -24.16 1.15 7.75
N ILE A 151 -24.57 2.41 7.88
CA ILE A 151 -24.10 3.54 7.06
C ILE A 151 -23.80 4.68 8.01
N ASP A 152 -22.51 4.92 8.26
CA ASP A 152 -22.01 5.92 9.18
C ASP A 152 -21.34 7.09 8.43
N PRO A 153 -21.15 8.26 9.08
CA PRO A 153 -20.23 9.28 8.58
C PRO A 153 -18.83 8.69 8.30
N CYS A 154 -18.16 9.20 7.26
CA CYS A 154 -16.76 8.87 7.05
C CYS A 154 -15.92 9.33 8.27
N PRO A 155 -15.01 8.49 8.78
CA PRO A 155 -14.09 8.93 9.82
C PRO A 155 -13.19 10.06 9.33
N THR A 156 -12.64 10.83 10.27
CA THR A 156 -11.57 11.79 9.97
C THR A 156 -10.34 11.05 9.44
N ILE A 157 -9.76 11.53 8.35
CA ILE A 157 -8.51 11.00 7.82
C ILE A 157 -7.35 11.78 8.45
N PRO A 158 -6.43 11.12 9.19
CA PRO A 158 -5.31 11.80 9.81
C PRO A 158 -4.34 12.32 8.75
N ASP A 159 -3.70 13.44 9.06
CA ASP A 159 -2.54 13.95 8.32
C ASP A 159 -1.29 13.21 8.80
N ALA A 160 -1.13 11.98 8.31
CA ALA A 160 -0.03 11.09 8.64
C ALA A 160 0.57 10.49 7.36
N PRO A 161 1.79 9.94 7.39
CA PRO A 161 2.35 9.25 6.24
C PRO A 161 1.59 7.98 5.85
N GLY A 162 1.81 7.54 4.62
CA GLY A 162 1.21 6.30 4.08
C GLY A 162 -0.14 6.49 3.40
N GLN A 163 -0.66 5.40 2.85
CA GLN A 163 -1.91 5.35 2.09
C GLN A 163 -3.11 5.17 3.01
N VAL A 164 -4.27 5.70 2.61
CA VAL A 164 -5.52 5.53 3.36
C VAL A 164 -6.03 4.11 3.21
N ILE A 165 -6.46 3.51 4.32
CA ILE A 165 -7.14 2.22 4.34
C ILE A 165 -8.58 2.42 3.91
N LEU A 166 -8.95 1.87 2.75
CA LEU A 166 -10.25 2.08 2.12
C LEU A 166 -11.29 1.07 2.59
N SER A 167 -10.89 -0.18 2.74
CA SER A 167 -11.79 -1.25 3.20
C SER A 167 -11.09 -2.17 4.18
N THR A 168 -11.85 -2.77 5.10
CA THR A 168 -11.42 -3.88 5.94
C THR A 168 -12.40 -5.03 5.75
N ILE A 169 -11.94 -6.25 5.98
CA ILE A 169 -12.77 -7.46 5.95
C ILE A 169 -12.26 -8.47 6.98
N SER A 170 -13.21 -9.20 7.57
CA SER A 170 -12.96 -10.36 8.42
C SER A 170 -13.89 -11.50 8.03
N HIS A 171 -13.36 -12.72 7.93
CA HIS A 171 -14.15 -13.95 7.72
C HIS A 171 -13.39 -15.20 8.22
N GLN A 172 -13.99 -16.38 8.15
CA GLN A 172 -13.39 -17.66 8.50
C GLN A 172 -12.68 -18.28 7.30
N ASN A 173 -11.47 -18.81 7.53
CA ASN A 173 -10.74 -19.54 6.50
C ASN A 173 -9.98 -20.73 7.11
N HIS A 174 -9.90 -21.84 6.38
CA HIS A 174 -9.22 -23.06 6.81
C HIS A 174 -7.89 -23.32 6.09
N ASP A 175 -7.58 -22.60 5.00
CA ASP A 175 -6.29 -22.71 4.31
C ASP A 175 -5.27 -21.73 4.92
N ILE A 176 -4.94 -21.96 6.20
CA ILE A 176 -3.99 -21.14 6.94
C ILE A 176 -2.60 -21.77 6.90
N TRP A 177 -1.61 -20.92 6.65
CA TRP A 177 -0.20 -21.29 6.67
C TRP A 177 0.53 -20.45 7.70
N GLU A 178 1.39 -21.11 8.48
CA GLU A 178 2.39 -20.45 9.31
C GLU A 178 3.73 -20.48 8.60
N LEU A 179 4.39 -19.31 8.55
CA LEU A 179 5.65 -19.07 7.87
C LEU A 179 6.67 -18.60 8.90
N ASP A 180 7.75 -19.34 9.08
CA ASP A 180 8.88 -18.88 9.88
C ASP A 180 9.85 -18.16 8.95
N VAL A 181 10.18 -16.93 9.29
CA VAL A 181 11.01 -16.05 8.47
C VAL A 181 12.19 -15.50 9.27
N GLU A 182 13.30 -15.26 8.59
CA GLU A 182 14.52 -14.71 9.21
C GLU A 182 15.17 -13.70 8.28
N SER A 183 15.48 -12.52 8.80
CA SER A 183 16.23 -11.48 8.08
C SER A 183 17.70 -11.86 7.91
N VAL A 184 18.39 -11.19 6.99
CA VAL A 184 19.85 -11.32 6.81
C VAL A 184 20.61 -10.97 8.10
N SER A 185 20.09 -10.04 8.90
CA SER A 185 20.65 -9.64 10.19
C SER A 185 20.35 -10.64 11.33
N GLY A 186 19.65 -11.75 11.04
CA GLY A 186 19.39 -12.84 11.99
C GLY A 186 18.16 -12.66 12.88
N GLN A 187 17.39 -11.59 12.69
CA GLN A 187 16.11 -11.41 13.38
C GLN A 187 15.07 -12.37 12.81
N ARG A 188 14.27 -12.98 13.67
CA ARG A 188 13.22 -13.95 13.30
C ARG A 188 11.84 -13.42 13.59
N ASP A 189 10.89 -13.87 12.78
CA ASP A 189 9.47 -13.62 12.96
C ASP A 189 8.64 -14.79 12.45
N THR A 190 7.40 -14.89 12.90
CA THR A 190 6.47 -15.94 12.48
C THR A 190 5.18 -15.29 12.00
N LEU A 191 4.84 -15.54 10.74
CA LEU A 191 3.67 -14.94 10.08
C LEU A 191 2.59 -16.00 9.88
N ARG A 192 1.33 -15.58 9.89
CA ARG A 192 0.20 -16.42 9.48
C ARG A 192 -0.59 -15.73 8.39
N ALA A 193 -0.86 -16.45 7.32
CA ALA A 193 -1.59 -15.95 6.16
C ALA A 193 -2.41 -17.07 5.51
N THR A 194 -3.42 -16.70 4.73
CA THR A 194 -4.11 -17.65 3.86
C THR A 194 -3.19 -18.10 2.74
N GLY A 195 -3.39 -19.32 2.20
CA GLY A 195 -2.54 -19.84 1.14
C GLY A 195 -2.54 -18.99 -0.13
N PHE A 196 -3.66 -18.37 -0.46
CA PHE A 196 -3.82 -17.52 -1.65
C PHE A 196 -3.22 -16.12 -1.51
N HIS A 197 -2.89 -15.68 -0.29
CA HIS A 197 -2.38 -14.33 -0.09
C HIS A 197 -0.98 -14.19 -0.70
N PRO A 198 -0.75 -13.17 -1.56
CA PRO A 198 0.51 -12.99 -2.25
C PRO A 198 1.57 -12.24 -1.42
N PHE A 199 2.77 -12.81 -1.37
CA PHE A 199 3.97 -12.20 -0.79
C PHE A 199 4.93 -11.85 -1.92
N TYR A 200 5.64 -10.72 -1.80
CA TYR A 200 6.64 -10.37 -2.81
C TYR A 200 7.91 -11.22 -2.64
N SER A 201 8.14 -12.09 -3.62
CA SER A 201 9.36 -12.90 -3.74
C SER A 201 10.38 -12.15 -4.56
N VAL A 202 11.52 -11.86 -3.96
CA VAL A 202 12.67 -11.23 -4.62
C VAL A 202 13.32 -12.19 -5.61
N ASP A 203 13.34 -13.49 -5.29
CA ASP A 203 13.88 -14.52 -6.18
C ASP A 203 13.10 -14.64 -7.49
N ARG A 204 11.78 -14.40 -7.43
CA ARG A 204 10.88 -14.51 -8.58
C ARG A 204 10.52 -13.17 -9.21
N ASP A 205 10.89 -12.06 -8.57
CA ASP A 205 10.48 -10.70 -8.93
C ASP A 205 8.95 -10.61 -9.15
N ASP A 206 8.18 -11.25 -8.28
CA ASP A 206 6.74 -11.37 -8.42
C ASP A 206 6.03 -11.57 -7.07
N HIS A 207 4.73 -11.27 -7.08
CA HIS A 207 3.83 -11.56 -5.97
C HIS A 207 3.39 -13.03 -6.03
N VAL A 208 3.90 -13.83 -5.11
CA VAL A 208 3.74 -15.27 -5.07
C VAL A 208 2.81 -15.68 -3.93
N GLN A 209 1.80 -16.49 -4.25
CA GLN A 209 0.87 -17.02 -3.25
C GLN A 209 1.61 -17.88 -2.23
N VAL A 210 1.26 -17.76 -0.95
CA VAL A 210 1.91 -18.49 0.16
C VAL A 210 2.03 -20.00 -0.09
N TYR A 211 0.99 -20.64 -0.64
CA TYR A 211 1.05 -22.08 -0.91
C TYR A 211 2.11 -22.44 -1.99
N GLN A 212 2.53 -21.49 -2.82
CA GLN A 212 3.54 -21.64 -3.87
C GLN A 212 4.95 -21.20 -3.47
N LEU A 213 5.11 -20.47 -2.36
CA LEU A 213 6.41 -20.12 -1.81
C LEU A 213 7.18 -21.39 -1.42
N LYS A 214 8.51 -21.34 -1.57
CA LYS A 214 9.42 -22.43 -1.22
C LYS A 214 10.28 -22.03 -0.04
N GLU A 215 10.59 -23.00 0.82
CA GLU A 215 11.61 -22.80 1.86
C GLU A 215 12.94 -22.43 1.20
N GLY A 216 13.65 -21.48 1.81
CA GLY A 216 14.86 -20.85 1.29
C GLY A 216 14.62 -19.62 0.40
N GLU A 217 13.37 -19.34 0.01
CA GLU A 217 13.04 -18.21 -0.87
C GLU A 217 13.21 -16.85 -0.18
N LEU A 218 13.75 -15.87 -0.92
CA LEU A 218 13.95 -14.50 -0.45
C LEU A 218 12.71 -13.64 -0.68
N LEU A 219 12.23 -13.04 0.40
CA LEU A 219 11.10 -12.12 0.46
C LEU A 219 11.59 -10.70 0.74
N GLN A 220 10.82 -9.71 0.31
CA GLN A 220 11.12 -8.30 0.57
C GLN A 220 10.68 -7.92 2.00
N GLY A 221 11.63 -7.73 2.92
CA GLY A 221 11.38 -7.09 4.22
C GLY A 221 11.39 -5.57 4.13
N ALA A 222 11.19 -4.91 5.27
CA ALA A 222 11.23 -3.44 5.37
C ALA A 222 12.66 -2.89 5.30
N ASP A 223 13.54 -3.41 6.14
CA ASP A 223 14.93 -2.97 6.25
C ASP A 223 15.90 -3.86 5.47
N ASP A 224 15.65 -5.18 5.48
CA ASP A 224 16.51 -6.20 4.89
C ASP A 224 15.70 -7.23 4.08
N LEU A 225 16.40 -8.06 3.31
CA LEU A 225 15.82 -9.27 2.74
C LEU A 225 15.50 -10.29 3.84
N VAL A 226 14.41 -11.03 3.64
CA VAL A 226 13.88 -11.99 4.59
C VAL A 226 13.80 -13.36 3.95
N THR A 227 14.45 -14.37 4.52
CA THR A 227 14.39 -15.75 4.03
C THR A 227 13.22 -16.49 4.65
N LEU A 228 12.41 -17.16 3.83
CA LEU A 228 11.42 -18.13 4.31
C LEU A 228 12.14 -19.38 4.82
N LYS A 229 12.19 -19.60 6.13
CA LYS A 229 12.89 -20.74 6.73
C LYS A 229 12.05 -22.00 6.73
N SER A 230 10.76 -21.86 7.04
CA SER A 230 9.83 -22.98 7.07
C SER A 230 8.43 -22.51 6.69
N LYS A 231 7.61 -23.40 6.13
CA LYS A 231 6.16 -23.16 6.06
C LYS A 231 5.37 -24.42 6.35
N ARG A 232 4.26 -24.27 7.08
CA ARG A 232 3.36 -25.38 7.37
C ARG A 232 1.90 -24.96 7.41
N ARG A 233 1.00 -25.88 7.06
CA ARG A 233 -0.44 -25.67 7.21
C ARG A 233 -0.86 -25.77 8.67
N ILE A 234 -1.76 -24.88 9.07
CA ILE A 234 -2.42 -24.90 10.36
C ILE A 234 -3.84 -25.44 10.16
N PRO A 235 -4.21 -26.57 10.80
CA PRO A 235 -5.54 -27.15 10.64
C PRO A 235 -6.63 -26.33 11.35
N GLY A 236 -7.88 -26.51 10.91
CA GLY A 236 -9.05 -25.86 11.50
C GLY A 236 -9.45 -24.57 10.78
N TYR A 237 -10.60 -24.02 11.17
CA TYR A 237 -11.07 -22.71 10.71
C TYR A 237 -10.58 -21.64 11.66
N HIS A 238 -10.10 -20.54 11.07
CA HIS A 238 -9.55 -19.42 11.81
C HIS A 238 -10.20 -18.13 11.30
N GLN A 239 -10.42 -17.20 12.23
CA GLN A 239 -10.79 -15.84 11.88
C GLN A 239 -9.58 -15.16 11.22
N VAL A 240 -9.75 -14.75 9.97
CA VAL A 240 -8.74 -13.99 9.22
C VAL A 240 -9.23 -12.57 8.95
N PHE A 241 -8.28 -11.70 8.63
CA PHE A 241 -8.50 -10.28 8.39
C PHE A 241 -7.71 -9.84 7.15
N ASN A 242 -8.25 -8.90 6.39
CA ASN A 242 -7.56 -8.23 5.29
C ASN A 242 -8.05 -6.77 5.20
N PHE A 243 -7.30 -5.91 4.53
CA PHE A 243 -7.69 -4.52 4.29
C PHE A 243 -7.07 -3.99 3.00
N THR A 244 -7.82 -3.16 2.27
CA THR A 244 -7.35 -2.52 1.03
C THR A 244 -6.79 -1.14 1.33
N VAL A 245 -5.73 -0.78 0.62
CA VAL A 245 -5.11 0.55 0.69
C VAL A 245 -5.37 1.32 -0.60
N GLU A 246 -5.41 2.65 -0.49
CA GLU A 246 -5.49 3.54 -1.64
C GLU A 246 -4.22 3.41 -2.51
N ALA A 247 -4.41 3.38 -3.84
CA ALA A 247 -3.40 3.40 -4.91
C ALA A 247 -2.38 2.24 -4.98
N ASP A 248 -1.59 1.99 -3.93
CA ASP A 248 -0.38 1.15 -4.02
C ASP A 248 -0.67 -0.34 -3.96
N HIS A 249 -1.81 -0.73 -3.39
CA HIS A 249 -2.28 -2.11 -3.32
C HIS A 249 -1.25 -3.09 -2.73
N VAL A 250 -0.33 -2.60 -1.91
CA VAL A 250 0.65 -3.37 -1.14
C VAL A 250 0.73 -2.83 0.28
N TYR A 251 1.08 -3.69 1.23
CA TYR A 251 1.31 -3.31 2.62
C TYR A 251 2.33 -4.26 3.25
N ARG A 252 2.70 -4.01 4.50
CA ARG A 252 3.72 -4.77 5.21
C ARG A 252 3.15 -5.48 6.42
N VAL A 253 3.63 -6.70 6.67
CA VAL A 253 3.18 -7.55 7.78
C VAL A 253 4.36 -8.08 8.59
N GLY A 254 4.10 -8.32 9.87
CA GLY A 254 5.09 -8.80 10.81
C GLY A 254 6.14 -7.76 11.21
N HIS A 255 6.95 -8.11 12.18
CA HIS A 255 8.02 -7.28 12.73
C HIS A 255 9.15 -7.04 11.73
N LEU A 256 9.37 -7.94 10.77
CA LEU A 256 10.33 -7.75 9.68
C LEU A 256 9.76 -6.93 8.50
N GLY A 257 8.48 -6.54 8.59
CA GLY A 257 7.80 -5.72 7.58
C GLY A 257 7.79 -6.34 6.19
N VAL A 258 7.46 -7.64 6.10
CA VAL A 258 7.41 -8.39 4.84
C VAL A 258 6.34 -7.82 3.91
N LEU A 259 6.70 -7.54 2.66
CA LEU A 259 5.83 -6.93 1.66
C LEU A 259 4.82 -7.95 1.12
N VAL A 260 3.55 -7.60 1.23
CA VAL A 260 2.40 -8.37 0.72
C VAL A 260 1.53 -7.47 -0.15
N HIS A 261 0.69 -8.09 -0.97
CA HIS A 261 -0.20 -7.39 -1.89
C HIS A 261 -1.66 -7.59 -1.53
N ASN A 262 -2.46 -6.55 -1.77
CA ASN A 262 -3.91 -6.63 -1.76
C ASN A 262 -4.41 -6.43 -3.19
N ASN A 263 -5.04 -7.44 -3.78
CA ASN A 263 -5.55 -7.31 -5.14
C ASN A 263 -6.74 -6.35 -5.24
N VAL A 264 -6.73 -5.54 -6.30
CA VAL A 264 -7.87 -4.71 -6.69
C VAL A 264 -8.94 -5.62 -7.29
N PRO A 265 -10.24 -5.40 -7.02
CA PRO A 265 -11.33 -6.07 -7.73
C PRO A 265 -11.23 -5.74 -9.23
N CYS A 266 -10.86 -6.74 -10.01
CA CYS A 266 -11.29 -6.79 -11.40
C CYS A 266 -12.73 -7.33 -11.34
N GLY A 267 -13.71 -6.56 -11.86
CA GLY A 267 -15.14 -6.80 -11.70
C GLY A 267 -15.67 -8.21 -12.04
N PRO A 268 -16.96 -8.48 -11.79
CA PRO A 268 -17.51 -9.83 -11.72
C PRO A 268 -17.44 -10.53 -13.07
N GLY A 269 -16.88 -11.74 -13.08
CA GLY A 269 -16.91 -12.64 -14.23
C GLY A 269 -15.65 -12.62 -15.09
N GLY A 270 -14.54 -13.09 -14.54
CA GLY A 270 -13.39 -13.48 -15.34
C GLY A 270 -12.41 -14.27 -14.50
N THR A 271 -12.31 -15.58 -14.77
CA THR A 271 -11.06 -16.29 -14.52
C THR A 271 -9.90 -15.43 -15.07
N PRO A 272 -8.71 -15.42 -14.45
CA PRO A 272 -7.57 -14.70 -15.01
C PRO A 272 -7.19 -15.34 -16.35
N LYS A 273 -7.85 -14.93 -17.43
CA LYS A 273 -7.22 -14.93 -18.75
C LYS A 273 -6.07 -13.96 -18.57
N GLY A 274 -4.84 -14.48 -18.72
CA GLY A 274 -3.65 -13.63 -18.73
C GLY A 274 -3.93 -12.39 -19.56
N ILE A 275 -3.55 -11.22 -19.06
CA ILE A 275 -3.78 -9.95 -19.76
C ILE A 275 -3.35 -10.12 -21.21
N SER A 276 -4.23 -9.77 -22.16
CA SER A 276 -3.93 -10.04 -23.57
C SER A 276 -2.58 -9.44 -23.97
N ASN A 277 -1.84 -10.24 -24.73
CA ASN A 277 -0.67 -9.85 -25.51
C ASN A 277 0.61 -9.49 -24.73
N VAL A 278 0.71 -9.81 -23.43
CA VAL A 278 2.00 -9.79 -22.70
C VAL A 278 2.55 -11.22 -22.56
N PRO A 279 3.70 -11.56 -23.19
CA PRO A 279 4.26 -12.90 -23.11
C PRO A 279 4.73 -13.30 -21.70
N GLY A 280 4.56 -14.58 -21.38
CA GLY A 280 5.01 -15.17 -20.13
C GLY A 280 6.48 -15.59 -20.12
N LYS A 281 6.84 -16.43 -19.13
CA LYS A 281 8.21 -16.92 -18.91
C LYS A 281 8.81 -17.72 -20.09
N ASP A 282 7.98 -18.24 -20.97
CA ASP A 282 8.34 -19.00 -22.17
C ASP A 282 8.81 -18.12 -23.33
N PHE A 283 8.62 -16.80 -23.27
CA PHE A 283 9.13 -15.89 -24.29
C PHE A 283 10.66 -15.85 -24.31
N THR A 284 11.23 -16.09 -25.50
CA THR A 284 12.66 -15.99 -25.77
C THR A 284 12.91 -14.78 -26.67
N PRO A 285 13.69 -13.77 -26.22
CA PRO A 285 13.99 -12.59 -27.05
C PRO A 285 14.90 -12.93 -28.22
N ASN A 286 14.82 -12.12 -29.28
CA ASN A 286 15.77 -12.18 -30.38
C ASN A 286 17.19 -11.85 -29.85
N PRO A 287 18.16 -12.78 -29.95
CA PRO A 287 19.50 -12.61 -29.39
C PRO A 287 20.33 -11.53 -30.12
N SER A 288 19.89 -11.05 -31.29
CA SER A 288 20.61 -10.00 -32.03
C SER A 288 20.37 -8.58 -31.48
N ILE A 289 19.52 -8.43 -30.46
CA ILE A 289 19.17 -7.12 -29.89
C ILE A 289 20.29 -6.65 -28.96
N THR A 290 20.83 -5.46 -29.25
CA THR A 290 21.94 -4.85 -28.50
C THR A 290 21.57 -3.51 -27.85
N LYS A 291 20.31 -3.09 -27.92
CA LYS A 291 19.84 -1.82 -27.34
C LYS A 291 18.52 -2.02 -26.59
N PRO A 292 18.30 -1.30 -25.48
CA PRO A 292 17.00 -1.24 -24.83
C PRO A 292 15.89 -0.78 -25.77
N TYR A 293 14.69 -1.36 -25.61
CA TYR A 293 13.51 -0.87 -26.31
C TYR A 293 13.27 0.63 -26.03
N SER A 294 13.10 1.39 -27.11
CA SER A 294 12.60 2.75 -27.09
C SER A 294 11.50 2.88 -28.14
N ARG A 295 10.40 3.57 -27.80
CA ARG A 295 9.27 3.71 -28.71
C ARG A 295 9.71 4.45 -29.98
N PRO A 296 9.58 3.83 -31.17
CA PRO A 296 9.92 4.52 -32.41
C PRO A 296 8.96 5.67 -32.67
N ARG A 297 9.47 6.75 -33.28
CA ARG A 297 8.65 7.88 -33.71
C ARG A 297 7.60 7.39 -34.72
N GLY A 298 6.34 7.71 -34.50
CA GLY A 298 5.24 7.37 -35.40
C GLY A 298 4.58 6.01 -35.14
N ALA A 299 5.05 5.21 -34.17
CA ALA A 299 4.49 3.89 -33.85
C ALA A 299 3.12 3.94 -33.12
N GLY A 300 2.34 5.00 -33.30
CA GLY A 300 1.04 5.20 -32.65
C GLY A 300 1.10 5.38 -31.12
N PRO A 301 -0.06 5.43 -30.43
CA PRO A 301 -1.38 5.53 -31.04
C PRO A 301 -1.58 6.87 -31.78
N THR A 302 -2.09 6.82 -33.01
CA THR A 302 -2.44 7.98 -33.83
C THR A 302 -3.77 8.60 -33.36
N ALA A 303 -4.09 9.82 -33.80
CA ALA A 303 -5.39 10.43 -33.52
C ALA A 303 -6.56 9.58 -34.05
N GLU A 304 -6.36 8.90 -35.18
CA GLU A 304 -7.34 8.01 -35.78
C GLU A 304 -7.52 6.73 -34.95
N GLN A 305 -6.42 6.10 -34.50
CA GLN A 305 -6.45 4.96 -33.58
C GLN A 305 -7.18 5.31 -32.27
N ARG A 306 -6.89 6.47 -31.67
CA ARG A 306 -7.58 6.95 -30.46
C ARG A 306 -9.08 7.15 -30.68
N ARG A 307 -9.48 7.71 -31.82
CA ARG A 307 -10.91 7.89 -32.16
C ARG A 307 -11.60 6.56 -32.43
N ALA A 308 -10.93 5.61 -33.07
CA ALA A 308 -11.48 4.33 -33.47
C ALA A 308 -11.86 3.41 -32.28
N VAL A 309 -11.30 3.64 -31.09
CA VAL A 309 -11.59 2.85 -29.89
C VAL A 309 -12.64 3.48 -28.97
N GLN A 310 -12.98 4.77 -29.16
CA GLN A 310 -13.97 5.42 -28.31
C GLN A 310 -15.35 4.77 -28.46
N GLY A 311 -16.06 4.64 -27.34
CA GLY A 311 -17.38 4.02 -27.28
C GLY A 311 -17.41 2.50 -27.50
N LYS A 312 -16.27 1.87 -27.79
CA LYS A 312 -16.17 0.40 -27.91
C LYS A 312 -15.95 -0.24 -26.53
N PRO A 313 -16.45 -1.47 -26.29
CA PRO A 313 -16.19 -2.18 -25.04
C PRO A 313 -14.70 -2.51 -24.89
N CYS A 314 -14.20 -2.47 -23.65
CA CYS A 314 -12.86 -2.95 -23.31
C CYS A 314 -12.73 -4.43 -23.72
N VAL A 315 -11.67 -4.80 -24.45
CA VAL A 315 -11.49 -6.20 -24.86
C VAL A 315 -11.22 -7.15 -23.69
N GLU A 316 -10.69 -6.63 -22.59
CA GLU A 316 -10.38 -7.42 -21.38
C GLU A 316 -11.60 -7.63 -20.48
N CYS A 317 -12.36 -6.56 -20.22
CA CYS A 317 -13.40 -6.56 -19.18
C CYS A 317 -14.78 -6.15 -19.68
N GLY A 318 -14.96 -5.91 -20.98
CA GLY A 318 -16.22 -5.47 -21.58
C GLY A 318 -16.64 -4.04 -21.25
N LYS A 319 -16.06 -3.40 -20.23
CA LYS A 319 -16.48 -2.06 -19.76
C LYS A 319 -16.25 -0.99 -20.84
N VAL A 320 -17.29 -0.20 -21.10
CA VAL A 320 -17.19 1.05 -21.86
C VAL A 320 -17.00 2.18 -20.86
N THR A 321 -15.95 2.99 -21.02
CA THR A 321 -15.69 4.14 -20.15
C THR A 321 -15.75 5.44 -20.96
N PRO A 322 -15.86 6.61 -20.31
CA PRO A 322 -15.83 7.90 -21.02
C PRO A 322 -14.58 8.09 -21.89
N ASN A 323 -13.45 7.46 -21.52
CA ASN A 323 -12.19 7.54 -22.24
C ASN A 323 -11.61 6.14 -22.45
N GLN A 324 -11.81 5.57 -23.64
CA GLN A 324 -11.14 4.32 -24.00
C GLN A 324 -9.71 4.58 -24.48
N VAL A 325 -8.79 3.70 -24.09
CA VAL A 325 -7.39 3.74 -24.50
C VAL A 325 -7.20 2.88 -25.74
N ALA A 326 -6.48 3.42 -26.72
CA ALA A 326 -6.06 2.67 -27.91
C ALA A 326 -4.83 1.83 -27.55
N ASP A 327 -5.07 0.58 -27.20
CA ASP A 327 -4.02 -0.40 -26.88
C ASP A 327 -3.56 -1.15 -28.13
N HIS A 328 -2.26 -1.43 -28.26
CA HIS A 328 -1.75 -2.21 -29.40
C HIS A 328 -2.05 -3.70 -29.20
N LYS A 329 -2.70 -4.34 -30.17
CA LYS A 329 -2.95 -5.80 -30.18
C LYS A 329 -1.66 -6.62 -30.13
N ASP A 330 -0.58 -6.09 -30.68
CA ASP A 330 0.77 -6.63 -30.54
C ASP A 330 1.64 -5.53 -29.92
N PRO A 331 1.87 -5.56 -28.59
CA PRO A 331 2.57 -4.49 -27.91
C PRO A 331 3.92 -4.19 -28.53
N LEU A 332 4.22 -2.91 -28.72
CA LEU A 332 5.43 -2.47 -29.42
C LEU A 332 6.72 -3.03 -28.83
N SER A 333 6.81 -3.11 -27.50
CA SER A 333 7.97 -3.71 -26.81
C SER A 333 8.07 -5.21 -27.07
N VAL A 334 6.95 -5.91 -27.16
CA VAL A 334 6.89 -7.35 -27.47
C VAL A 334 7.35 -7.58 -28.90
N GLN A 335 6.83 -6.83 -29.87
CA GLN A 335 7.29 -6.89 -31.26
C GLN A 335 8.80 -6.60 -31.35
N TYR A 336 9.27 -5.56 -30.66
CA TYR A 336 10.68 -5.22 -30.63
C TYR A 336 11.55 -6.38 -30.14
N TYR A 337 11.23 -6.97 -28.99
CA TYR A 337 12.03 -8.07 -28.44
C TYR A 337 11.85 -9.39 -29.19
N ARG A 338 10.77 -9.55 -29.96
CA ARG A 338 10.54 -10.72 -30.83
C ARG A 338 11.27 -10.61 -32.17
N GLU A 339 11.28 -9.42 -32.77
CA GLU A 339 11.70 -9.22 -34.17
C GLU A 339 12.95 -8.34 -34.31
N GLY A 340 13.43 -7.72 -33.23
CA GLY A 340 14.54 -6.76 -33.22
C GLY A 340 14.18 -5.36 -33.72
N LYS A 341 12.93 -5.14 -34.17
CA LYS A 341 12.41 -3.86 -34.64
C LYS A 341 10.90 -3.80 -34.46
N VAL A 342 10.36 -2.59 -34.49
CA VAL A 342 8.92 -2.34 -34.55
C VAL A 342 8.54 -2.01 -36.00
N ASP A 343 7.54 -2.69 -36.54
CA ASP A 343 6.97 -2.33 -37.85
C ASP A 343 6.05 -1.12 -37.66
N VAL A 344 6.61 0.08 -37.82
CA VAL A 344 5.89 1.35 -37.60
C VAL A 344 4.69 1.49 -38.53
N ALA A 345 4.82 1.06 -39.79
CA ALA A 345 3.73 1.14 -40.76
C ALA A 345 2.54 0.29 -40.29
N LYS A 346 2.80 -0.96 -39.93
CA LYS A 346 1.79 -1.87 -39.39
C LYS A 346 1.21 -1.36 -38.06
N GLN A 347 2.06 -0.93 -37.14
CA GLN A 347 1.64 -0.51 -35.79
C GLN A 347 0.86 0.82 -35.76
N SER A 348 1.00 1.65 -36.80
CA SER A 348 0.26 2.91 -36.94
C SER A 348 -1.14 2.74 -37.56
N ALA A 349 -1.45 1.56 -38.11
CA ALA A 349 -2.73 1.27 -38.72
C ALA A 349 -3.87 1.14 -37.70
N VAL A 350 -5.08 1.54 -38.07
CA VAL A 350 -6.25 1.55 -37.15
C VAL A 350 -6.58 0.15 -36.61
N ASP A 351 -6.35 -0.89 -37.40
CA ASP A 351 -6.59 -2.29 -37.03
C ASP A 351 -5.52 -2.87 -36.09
N ALA A 352 -4.38 -2.20 -35.92
CA ALA A 352 -3.34 -2.59 -34.98
C ALA A 352 -3.70 -2.34 -33.51
N VAL A 353 -4.77 -1.56 -33.25
CA VAL A 353 -5.23 -1.26 -31.89
C VAL A 353 -6.56 -1.91 -31.53
N GLN A 354 -6.77 -2.09 -30.24
CA GLN A 354 -7.99 -2.57 -29.60
C GLN A 354 -8.41 -1.59 -28.49
N ALA A 355 -9.68 -1.64 -28.10
CA ALA A 355 -10.20 -0.77 -27.05
C ALA A 355 -9.88 -1.36 -25.68
N HIS A 356 -9.20 -0.59 -24.83
CA HIS A 356 -9.02 -0.88 -23.41
C HIS A 356 -9.70 0.20 -22.56
N CYS A 357 -10.23 -0.17 -21.40
CA CYS A 357 -10.52 0.82 -20.36
C CYS A 357 -9.22 1.31 -19.71
N PRO A 358 -9.20 2.50 -19.08
CA PRO A 358 -8.00 3.05 -18.44
C PRO A 358 -7.36 2.08 -17.44
N THR A 359 -8.17 1.36 -16.67
CA THR A 359 -7.69 0.39 -15.66
C THR A 359 -6.98 -0.80 -16.30
N CYS A 360 -7.59 -1.46 -17.31
CA CYS A 360 -6.97 -2.60 -17.99
C CYS A 360 -5.71 -2.18 -18.76
N SER A 361 -5.72 -0.98 -19.35
CA SER A 361 -4.54 -0.42 -20.02
C SER A 361 -3.39 -0.16 -19.05
N ALA A 362 -3.67 0.40 -17.86
CA ALA A 362 -2.66 0.62 -16.83
C ALA A 362 -2.06 -0.71 -16.33
N ARG A 363 -2.90 -1.72 -16.10
CA ARG A 363 -2.49 -3.07 -15.68
C ARG A 363 -1.55 -3.73 -16.71
N GLN A 364 -1.94 -3.69 -17.99
CA GLN A 364 -1.11 -4.19 -19.08
C GLN A 364 0.21 -3.39 -19.23
N GLY A 365 0.16 -2.08 -19.03
CA GLY A 365 1.36 -1.22 -19.03
C GLY A 365 2.36 -1.62 -17.94
N GLY A 366 1.88 -1.96 -16.75
CA GLY A 366 2.69 -2.52 -15.66
C GLY A 366 3.37 -3.82 -16.06
N LEU A 367 2.61 -4.78 -16.62
CA LEU A 367 3.17 -6.05 -17.10
C LEU A 367 4.18 -5.86 -18.25
N LEU A 368 3.91 -4.94 -19.19
CA LEU A 368 4.84 -4.62 -20.27
C LEU A 368 6.13 -3.97 -19.76
N SER A 369 6.06 -3.19 -18.69
CA SER A 369 7.23 -2.64 -18.01
C SER A 369 8.09 -3.75 -17.40
N ALA A 370 7.46 -4.70 -16.68
CA ALA A 370 8.13 -5.89 -16.14
C ALA A 370 8.74 -6.76 -17.25
N PHE A 371 7.99 -7.01 -18.33
CA PHE A 371 8.48 -7.71 -19.53
C PHE A 371 9.71 -7.02 -20.11
N VAL A 372 9.70 -5.69 -20.31
CA VAL A 372 10.85 -4.95 -20.83
C VAL A 372 12.06 -5.06 -19.90
N LYS A 373 11.88 -4.99 -18.57
CA LYS A 373 12.96 -5.18 -17.59
C LYS A 373 13.57 -6.58 -17.73
N ARG A 374 12.74 -7.62 -17.79
CA ARG A 374 13.19 -9.00 -17.99
C ARG A 374 13.97 -9.19 -19.30
N MET A 375 13.53 -8.57 -20.39
CA MET A 375 14.24 -8.67 -21.67
C MET A 375 15.63 -8.01 -21.61
N LYS A 376 15.79 -6.91 -20.88
CA LYS A 376 17.12 -6.30 -20.66
C LYS A 376 18.05 -7.25 -19.91
N ILE A 377 17.54 -7.94 -18.88
CA ILE A 377 18.32 -8.91 -18.10
C ILE A 377 18.76 -10.07 -19.00
N LEU A 378 17.85 -10.67 -19.78
CA LEU A 378 18.15 -11.81 -20.65
C LEU A 378 19.15 -11.48 -21.76
N LEU A 379 19.19 -10.22 -22.22
CA LEU A 379 20.05 -9.76 -23.31
C LEU A 379 21.29 -8.99 -22.83
N GLY A 380 21.43 -8.72 -21.52
CA GLY A 380 22.53 -7.93 -20.96
C GLY A 380 22.56 -6.46 -21.41
N LEU A 381 21.39 -5.79 -21.45
CA LEU A 381 21.19 -4.43 -21.99
C LEU A 381 21.09 -3.31 -20.96
#